data_AF-R6CD04-F1
#
_entry.id   AF-R6CD04-F1
#
_cell.length_a   1.000
_cell.length_b   1.000
_cell.length_c   1.000
_cell.angle_alpha   90.00
_cell.angle_beta   90.00
_cell.angle_gamma   90.00
#
_symmetry.space_group_name_H-M   'P 1'
#
loop_
_entity.id
_entity.type
_entity.pdbx_description
1 polymer ?
#
loop_
_entity_poly.entity_id
_entity_poly.type
_entity_poly.pdbx_seq_one_letter_code
_entity_poly.pdbx_strand_id
1 'polypeptide(L)'
;MKFFYISLLLAAMLSMIACSNELEKDKAEVAGLLISKNDAYTLAKEHLKNKPLTEIDIYRTVEMLPAHTKIISVGNEDIISPDCDSWLFFVDEMPLIANWEHPCKYIFVNAIGKVYVYERTMFPTKPSMEQMELLNKADVWNEYEGKPIVHDIPKNYSRSTSSEHLYAVIISGGGDKFNNHIRYWNDCSFIYKTLVNQYGYNPANIYVLMSDGTNPGIDTSSGTSSNVDLDDDGIADIDYAATKSNVINVFNQLADKLTEEDYLFVYTIDHGGLDSSRNESYLVLWNGMYIYANEFSELVKSVNTQATNIVMGQCNSGGFIDYFKNSPNICISTACAKNEYSFAMTGGLYDEYVYYWTNSHVNLVGDNDRNTFVSASESHVYSVSRDSRNETPQHYAGTDCLAEKLALSGKIKYSYGNLIDGYCVINSVQKEFYLVDSKPHEPEFGVHPGDKINIYLTSPDIGVYSFSWSVVEGGNLCFFNKSSKMAHLEVYSSASLGTRIRIKVEADIPASDYYICQYLNFYVY
;
A
#
# COMPACT_ATOMS: atom_id res chain seq x y z
N MET A 1 19.72 0.71 -92.77
CA MET A 1 20.17 0.62 -91.36
C MET A 1 19.61 1.72 -90.45
N LYS A 2 19.53 3.00 -90.84
CA LYS A 2 19.00 4.08 -89.97
C LYS A 2 17.50 3.97 -89.62
N PHE A 3 16.65 3.48 -90.53
CA PHE A 3 15.22 3.33 -90.26
C PHE A 3 14.89 2.24 -89.23
N PHE A 4 15.62 1.11 -89.25
CA PHE A 4 15.43 0.02 -88.29
C PHE A 4 15.77 0.41 -86.85
N TYR A 5 16.78 1.27 -86.66
CA TYR A 5 17.17 1.77 -85.33
C TYR A 5 16.13 2.70 -84.72
N ILE A 6 15.46 3.53 -85.53
CA ILE A 6 14.41 4.44 -85.05
C ILE A 6 13.17 3.64 -84.64
N SER A 7 12.81 2.59 -85.39
CA SER A 7 11.69 1.70 -85.04
C SER A 7 11.90 0.95 -83.73
N LEU A 8 13.13 0.47 -83.48
CA LEU A 8 13.48 -0.22 -82.23
C LEU A 8 13.49 0.72 -81.03
N LEU A 9 13.98 1.96 -81.19
CA LEU A 9 13.96 2.98 -80.15
C LEU A 9 12.53 3.43 -79.80
N LEU A 10 11.65 3.58 -80.80
CA LEU A 10 10.24 3.90 -80.55
C LEU A 10 9.51 2.76 -79.83
N ALA A 11 9.77 1.51 -80.22
CA ALA A 11 9.17 0.34 -79.57
C ALA A 11 9.62 0.20 -78.11
N ALA A 12 10.91 0.46 -77.83
CA ALA A 12 11.45 0.44 -76.47
C ALA A 12 10.93 1.60 -75.59
N MET A 13 10.72 2.79 -76.17
CA MET A 13 10.09 3.90 -75.44
C MET A 13 8.61 3.64 -75.15
N LEU A 14 7.86 3.10 -76.12
CA LEU A 14 6.46 2.73 -75.93
C LEU A 14 6.29 1.60 -74.90
N SER A 15 7.22 0.64 -74.84
CA SER A 15 7.20 -0.41 -73.80
C SER A 15 7.54 0.14 -72.41
N MET A 16 8.45 1.11 -72.29
CA MET A 16 8.73 1.74 -70.99
C MET A 16 7.57 2.62 -70.49
N ILE A 17 6.87 3.31 -71.39
CA ILE A 17 5.67 4.10 -71.05
C ILE A 17 4.49 3.18 -70.68
N ALA A 18 4.36 2.03 -71.36
CA ALA A 18 3.35 1.03 -71.00
C ALA A 18 3.64 0.41 -69.62
N CYS A 19 4.89 0.04 -69.32
CA CYS A 19 5.27 -0.47 -68.00
C CYS A 19 5.16 0.58 -66.88
N SER A 20 5.43 1.87 -67.14
CA SER A 20 5.24 2.92 -66.14
C SER A 20 3.75 3.15 -65.84
N ASN A 21 2.91 3.11 -66.87
CA ASN A 21 1.47 3.24 -66.70
C ASN A 21 0.87 2.01 -66.01
N GLU A 22 1.35 0.79 -66.27
CA GLU A 22 0.95 -0.41 -65.52
C GLU A 22 1.42 -0.36 -64.06
N LEU A 23 2.63 0.12 -63.78
CA LEU A 23 3.12 0.30 -62.40
C LEU A 23 2.35 1.38 -61.63
N GLU A 24 1.93 2.46 -62.29
CA GLU A 24 1.04 3.48 -61.70
C GLU A 24 -0.40 2.97 -61.55
N LYS A 25 -0.88 2.12 -62.47
CA LYS A 25 -2.19 1.46 -62.36
C LYS A 25 -2.21 0.46 -61.22
N ASP A 26 -1.19 -0.38 -61.08
CA ASP A 26 -1.03 -1.33 -59.97
C ASP A 26 -0.91 -0.59 -58.64
N LYS A 27 -0.18 0.54 -58.58
CA LYS A 27 -0.16 1.40 -57.38
C LYS A 27 -1.52 2.04 -57.07
N ALA A 28 -2.28 2.45 -58.09
CA ALA A 28 -3.62 3.02 -57.92
C ALA A 28 -4.68 1.95 -57.58
N GLU A 29 -4.54 0.74 -58.09
CA GLU A 29 -5.42 -0.41 -57.84
C GLU A 29 -5.14 -1.01 -56.45
N VAL A 30 -3.88 -1.06 -56.01
CA VAL A 30 -3.48 -1.36 -54.63
C VAL A 30 -3.89 -0.24 -53.66
N ALA A 31 -3.79 1.04 -54.05
CA ALA A 31 -4.28 2.16 -53.22
C ALA A 31 -5.82 2.15 -53.04
N GLY A 32 -6.57 1.53 -53.95
CA GLY A 32 -8.02 1.26 -53.80
C GLY A 32 -8.35 0.01 -52.98
N LEU A 33 -7.36 -0.79 -52.59
CA LEU A 33 -7.46 -2.02 -51.80
C LEU A 33 -6.96 -1.86 -50.36
N LEU A 34 -6.31 -0.74 -50.04
CA LEU A 34 -5.82 -0.44 -48.68
C LEU A 34 -6.96 0.11 -47.83
N ILE A 35 -7.20 -0.53 -46.69
CA ILE A 35 -8.20 -0.09 -45.72
C ILE A 35 -7.86 1.34 -45.22
N SER A 36 -8.87 2.21 -45.16
CA SER A 36 -8.68 3.54 -44.59
C SER A 36 -8.50 3.49 -43.07
N LYS A 37 -7.91 4.54 -42.46
CA LYS A 37 -7.82 4.69 -41.00
C LYS A 37 -9.19 4.56 -40.31
N ASN A 38 -10.24 5.11 -40.93
CA ASN A 38 -11.60 5.10 -40.38
C ASN A 38 -12.28 3.73 -40.52
N ASP A 39 -12.04 3.03 -41.62
CA ASP A 39 -12.56 1.67 -41.82
C ASP A 39 -11.86 0.70 -40.86
N ALA A 40 -10.54 0.84 -40.66
CA ALA A 40 -9.79 0.07 -39.68
C ALA A 40 -10.30 0.31 -38.25
N TYR A 41 -10.58 1.56 -37.89
CA TYR A 41 -11.19 1.88 -36.59
C TYR A 41 -12.60 1.29 -36.46
N THR A 42 -13.39 1.30 -37.54
CA THR A 42 -14.72 0.68 -37.56
C THR A 42 -14.62 -0.82 -37.29
N LEU A 43 -13.70 -1.53 -37.96
CA LEU A 43 -13.43 -2.95 -37.70
C LEU A 43 -12.96 -3.19 -36.26
N ALA A 44 -12.06 -2.37 -35.73
CA ALA A 44 -11.61 -2.50 -34.34
C ALA A 44 -12.78 -2.39 -33.34
N LYS A 45 -13.70 -1.43 -33.54
CA LYS A 45 -14.91 -1.30 -32.72
C LYS A 45 -15.84 -2.50 -32.82
N GLU A 46 -15.84 -3.23 -33.92
CA GLU A 46 -16.69 -4.43 -34.01
C GLU A 46 -16.28 -5.53 -33.03
N HIS A 47 -15.01 -5.54 -32.63
CA HIS A 47 -14.47 -6.43 -31.60
C HIS A 47 -14.67 -5.91 -30.16
N LEU A 48 -15.31 -4.76 -30.00
CA LEU A 48 -15.61 -4.12 -28.72
C LEU A 48 -17.13 -4.03 -28.45
N LYS A 49 -17.98 -4.69 -29.25
CA LYS A 49 -19.45 -4.59 -29.17
C LYS A 49 -20.05 -4.97 -27.81
N ASN A 50 -19.30 -5.69 -26.97
CA ASN A 50 -19.69 -6.04 -25.60
C ASN A 50 -19.36 -4.96 -24.56
N LYS A 51 -18.70 -3.86 -24.96
CA LYS A 51 -18.29 -2.75 -24.11
C LYS A 51 -18.81 -1.43 -24.70
N PRO A 52 -19.57 -0.62 -23.95
CA PRO A 52 -19.98 0.70 -24.40
C PRO A 52 -18.76 1.59 -24.66
N LEU A 53 -18.80 2.40 -25.73
CA LEU A 53 -17.75 3.40 -25.99
C LEU A 53 -17.66 4.46 -24.88
N THR A 54 -18.73 4.65 -24.10
CA THR A 54 -18.76 5.53 -22.94
C THR A 54 -17.91 5.03 -21.77
N GLU A 55 -17.43 3.78 -21.80
CA GLU A 55 -16.69 3.14 -20.70
C GLU A 55 -15.22 2.86 -21.02
N ILE A 56 -14.74 3.12 -22.24
CA ILE A 56 -13.41 2.70 -22.69
C ILE A 56 -12.64 3.84 -23.36
N ASP A 57 -11.31 3.85 -23.23
CA ASP A 57 -10.45 4.69 -24.03
C ASP A 57 -9.89 3.89 -25.21
N ILE A 58 -9.80 4.52 -26.39
CA ILE A 58 -9.23 3.87 -27.58
C ILE A 58 -8.16 4.78 -28.18
N TYR A 59 -6.95 4.24 -28.25
CA TYR A 59 -5.77 4.86 -28.86
C TYR A 59 -5.41 4.13 -30.15
N ARG A 60 -4.84 4.83 -31.13
CA ARG A 60 -4.33 4.22 -32.37
C ARG A 60 -2.97 4.77 -32.73
N THR A 61 -2.06 3.94 -33.22
CA THR A 61 -0.80 4.42 -33.80
C THR A 61 -1.05 5.41 -34.96
N VAL A 62 -0.15 6.37 -35.12
CA VAL A 62 -0.22 7.40 -36.19
C VAL A 62 -0.02 6.78 -37.57
N GLU A 63 0.85 5.77 -37.65
CA GLU A 63 1.14 4.95 -38.83
C GLU A 63 0.92 3.45 -38.53
N MET A 64 0.83 2.64 -39.59
CA MET A 64 0.87 1.18 -39.43
C MET A 64 2.22 0.75 -38.86
N LEU A 65 2.19 -0.17 -37.91
CA LEU A 65 3.39 -0.84 -37.41
C LEU A 65 3.83 -1.91 -38.42
N PRO A 66 5.14 -2.06 -38.69
CA PRO A 66 5.65 -3.15 -39.51
C PRO A 66 5.26 -4.54 -38.97
N ALA A 67 5.25 -5.52 -39.86
CA ALA A 67 5.18 -6.94 -39.49
C ALA A 67 6.18 -7.29 -38.37
N HIS A 68 5.75 -8.14 -37.43
CA HIS A 68 6.58 -8.61 -36.30
C HIS A 68 7.18 -7.51 -35.39
N THR A 69 6.56 -6.34 -35.36
CA THR A 69 6.91 -5.29 -34.40
C THR A 69 6.65 -5.80 -32.98
N LYS A 70 7.67 -5.67 -32.12
CA LYS A 70 7.54 -5.97 -30.70
C LYS A 70 6.84 -4.82 -29.99
N ILE A 71 5.70 -5.12 -29.37
CA ILE A 71 5.00 -4.24 -28.44
C ILE A 71 5.48 -4.61 -27.03
N ILE A 72 6.03 -3.63 -26.33
CA ILE A 72 6.55 -3.80 -24.97
C ILE A 72 5.52 -3.26 -24.00
N SER A 73 5.20 -4.02 -22.98
CA SER A 73 4.32 -3.62 -21.87
C SER A 73 5.00 -3.87 -20.53
N VAL A 74 4.46 -3.29 -19.47
CA VAL A 74 4.90 -3.56 -18.10
C VAL A 74 4.54 -5.01 -17.73
N GLY A 75 5.29 -5.65 -16.83
CA GLY A 75 4.86 -6.94 -16.25
C GLY A 75 5.04 -8.19 -17.11
N ASN A 76 5.97 -8.18 -18.09
CA ASN A 76 6.27 -9.33 -18.97
C ASN A 76 5.09 -9.76 -19.88
N GLU A 77 4.30 -8.79 -20.32
CA GLU A 77 3.10 -9.00 -21.14
C GLU A 77 3.31 -8.76 -22.66
N ASP A 78 4.56 -8.66 -23.10
CA ASP A 78 4.95 -8.28 -24.46
C ASP A 78 4.17 -9.04 -25.56
N ILE A 79 3.87 -8.33 -26.66
CA ILE A 79 3.19 -8.89 -27.85
C ILE A 79 4.10 -8.74 -29.07
N ILE A 80 4.06 -9.72 -29.97
CA ILE A 80 4.59 -9.58 -31.33
C ILE A 80 3.42 -9.33 -32.28
N SER A 81 3.48 -8.24 -33.04
CA SER A 81 2.46 -7.93 -34.04
C SER A 81 2.39 -9.03 -35.11
N PRO A 82 1.25 -9.15 -35.83
CA PRO A 82 1.10 -10.11 -36.92
C PRO A 82 2.19 -9.99 -38.00
N ASP A 83 2.34 -11.03 -38.82
CA ASP A 83 3.23 -11.05 -40.01
C ASP A 83 2.66 -10.22 -41.18
N CYS A 84 2.28 -8.98 -40.89
CA CYS A 84 1.83 -7.98 -41.86
C CYS A 84 1.77 -6.60 -41.21
N ASP A 85 2.00 -5.57 -42.01
CA ASP A 85 1.86 -4.18 -41.56
C ASP A 85 0.42 -3.91 -41.12
N SER A 86 0.27 -3.35 -39.92
CA SER A 86 -1.02 -3.26 -39.25
C SER A 86 -1.16 -1.98 -38.43
N TRP A 87 -2.35 -1.38 -38.44
CA TRP A 87 -2.75 -0.40 -37.42
C TRP A 87 -2.81 -1.10 -36.07
N LEU A 88 -2.20 -0.52 -35.04
CA LEU A 88 -2.43 -0.94 -33.66
C LEU A 88 -3.46 -0.02 -33.03
N PHE A 89 -4.50 -0.63 -32.45
CA PHE A 89 -5.42 0.02 -31.52
C PHE A 89 -5.17 -0.54 -30.12
N PHE A 90 -4.88 0.35 -29.18
CA PHE A 90 -4.84 0.02 -27.75
C PHE A 90 -6.14 0.46 -27.11
N VAL A 91 -6.76 -0.44 -26.34
CA VAL A 91 -8.06 -0.23 -25.71
C VAL A 91 -7.89 -0.43 -24.21
N ASP A 92 -8.09 0.65 -23.45
CA ASP A 92 -8.22 0.59 -22.00
C ASP A 92 -9.69 0.36 -21.67
N GLU A 93 -10.01 -0.76 -21.01
CA GLU A 93 -11.39 -1.12 -20.69
C GLU A 93 -11.88 -0.60 -19.32
N MET A 94 -11.01 0.01 -18.51
CA MET A 94 -11.33 0.54 -17.18
C MET A 94 -10.59 1.86 -16.87
N PRO A 95 -10.55 2.83 -17.82
CA PRO A 95 -9.75 4.04 -17.66
C PRO A 95 -10.20 4.82 -16.42
N LEU A 96 -9.24 5.43 -15.71
CA LEU A 96 -9.42 6.24 -14.50
C LEU A 96 -9.98 5.51 -13.25
N ILE A 97 -10.75 4.44 -13.40
CA ILE A 97 -11.50 3.79 -12.30
C ILE A 97 -10.65 2.76 -11.55
N ALA A 98 -9.83 1.99 -12.25
CA ALA A 98 -8.94 1.00 -11.65
C ALA A 98 -7.47 1.41 -11.84
N ASN A 99 -6.60 0.89 -10.97
CA ASN A 99 -5.17 0.86 -11.25
C ASN A 99 -4.89 -0.27 -12.28
N TRP A 100 -3.76 -0.20 -13.01
CA TRP A 100 -3.41 -1.21 -14.03
C TRP A 100 -3.36 -2.66 -13.50
N GLU A 101 -3.20 -3.62 -14.41
CA GLU A 101 -3.52 -5.05 -14.28
C GLU A 101 -5.02 -5.35 -14.53
N HIS A 102 -5.84 -4.33 -14.83
CA HIS A 102 -7.19 -4.52 -15.34
C HIS A 102 -7.22 -4.88 -16.84
N PRO A 103 -8.31 -5.47 -17.36
CA PRO A 103 -8.40 -5.85 -18.76
C PRO A 103 -8.13 -4.68 -19.74
N CYS A 104 -7.33 -4.96 -20.76
CA CYS A 104 -7.09 -4.10 -21.92
C CYS A 104 -6.96 -4.97 -23.18
N LYS A 105 -7.01 -4.33 -24.35
CA LYS A 105 -6.87 -5.03 -25.64
C LYS A 105 -5.89 -4.34 -26.57
N TYR A 106 -5.19 -5.17 -27.33
CA TYR A 106 -4.38 -4.78 -28.47
C TYR A 106 -5.02 -5.36 -29.72
N ILE A 107 -5.59 -4.49 -30.55
CA ILE A 107 -6.28 -4.88 -31.78
C ILE A 107 -5.44 -4.43 -32.96
N PHE A 108 -4.99 -5.38 -33.77
CA PHE A 108 -4.29 -5.11 -35.01
C PHE A 108 -5.22 -5.24 -36.20
N VAL A 109 -5.23 -4.23 -37.07
CA VAL A 109 -5.98 -4.26 -38.33
C VAL A 109 -5.03 -4.05 -39.48
N ASN A 110 -4.85 -5.07 -40.31
CA ASN A 110 -3.92 -5.00 -41.43
C ASN A 110 -4.51 -4.26 -42.64
N ALA A 111 -3.65 -4.01 -43.64
CA ALA A 111 -3.98 -3.33 -44.89
C ALA A 111 -5.23 -3.85 -45.64
N ILE A 112 -5.59 -5.13 -45.50
CA ILE A 112 -6.74 -5.76 -46.18
C ILE A 112 -7.94 -5.96 -45.25
N GLY A 113 -7.92 -5.39 -44.05
CA GLY A 113 -9.02 -5.46 -43.07
C GLY A 113 -9.07 -6.74 -42.24
N LYS A 114 -8.00 -7.54 -42.19
CA LYS A 114 -7.92 -8.67 -41.26
C LYS A 114 -7.60 -8.17 -39.86
N VAL A 115 -8.36 -8.64 -38.88
CA VAL A 115 -8.25 -8.24 -37.48
C VAL A 115 -7.59 -9.33 -36.64
N TYR A 116 -6.71 -8.93 -35.72
CA TYR A 116 -6.09 -9.78 -34.71
C TYR A 116 -6.27 -9.11 -33.35
N VAL A 117 -6.73 -9.86 -32.34
CA VAL A 117 -7.01 -9.32 -31.01
C VAL A 117 -6.17 -10.05 -29.98
N TYR A 118 -5.52 -9.29 -29.11
CA TYR A 118 -4.77 -9.80 -27.97
C TYR A 118 -5.35 -9.16 -26.70
N GLU A 119 -5.83 -9.99 -25.79
CA GLU A 119 -6.25 -9.58 -24.45
C GLU A 119 -5.02 -9.53 -23.54
N ARG A 120 -4.92 -8.46 -22.75
CA ARG A 120 -3.82 -8.15 -21.83
C ARG A 120 -4.34 -7.41 -20.62
N THR A 121 -3.46 -7.14 -19.67
CA THR A 121 -3.78 -6.42 -18.44
C THR A 121 -2.92 -5.16 -18.25
N MET A 122 -1.88 -4.98 -19.07
CA MET A 122 -0.95 -3.84 -18.95
C MET A 122 -0.88 -2.97 -20.21
N PHE A 123 -0.68 -1.67 -19.98
CA PHE A 123 -0.46 -0.65 -21.01
C PHE A 123 0.88 -0.80 -21.75
N PRO A 124 1.00 -0.27 -22.99
CA PRO A 124 2.23 -0.35 -23.74
C PRO A 124 3.20 0.75 -23.35
N THR A 125 4.45 0.36 -23.10
CA THR A 125 5.58 1.29 -22.98
C THR A 125 6.22 1.59 -24.33
N LYS A 126 6.14 0.65 -25.29
CA LYS A 126 6.63 0.85 -26.68
C LYS A 126 5.77 0.11 -27.71
N PRO A 127 5.26 0.77 -28.78
CA PRO A 127 5.15 2.23 -28.88
C PRO A 127 4.33 2.78 -27.70
N SER A 128 4.76 3.91 -27.14
CA SER A 128 4.04 4.50 -26.00
C SER A 128 2.75 5.19 -26.47
N MET A 129 1.83 5.43 -25.54
CA MET A 129 0.59 6.16 -25.82
C MET A 129 0.84 7.59 -26.34
N GLU A 130 2.00 8.19 -26.07
CA GLU A 130 2.42 9.48 -26.66
C GLU A 130 2.51 9.44 -28.18
N GLN A 131 2.81 8.28 -28.74
CA GLN A 131 2.97 8.06 -30.16
C GLN A 131 1.66 7.62 -30.82
N MET A 132 0.54 7.75 -30.10
CA MET A 132 -0.79 7.33 -30.52
C MET A 132 -1.78 8.51 -30.50
N GLU A 133 -2.80 8.42 -31.34
CA GLU A 133 -3.95 9.31 -31.36
C GLU A 133 -5.07 8.74 -30.47
N LEU A 134 -5.59 9.54 -29.54
CA LEU A 134 -6.80 9.23 -28.80
C LEU A 134 -8.04 9.37 -29.71
N LEU A 135 -8.72 8.27 -30.00
CA LEU A 135 -9.87 8.20 -30.89
C LEU A 135 -11.22 8.15 -30.15
N ASN A 136 -11.22 7.66 -28.92
CA ASN A 136 -12.38 7.58 -28.04
C ASN A 136 -11.94 7.80 -26.61
N LYS A 137 -12.71 8.61 -25.87
CA LYS A 137 -12.47 8.89 -24.45
C LYS A 137 -13.73 8.52 -23.67
N ALA A 138 -13.57 7.75 -22.59
CA ALA A 138 -14.66 7.33 -21.73
C ALA A 138 -15.33 8.52 -21.02
N ASP A 139 -16.62 8.39 -20.68
CA ASP A 139 -17.40 9.44 -20.04
C ASP A 139 -16.97 9.71 -18.60
N VAL A 140 -16.28 8.75 -17.96
CA VAL A 140 -15.70 8.91 -16.62
C VAL A 140 -14.78 10.14 -16.54
N TRP A 141 -14.17 10.52 -17.66
CA TRP A 141 -13.30 11.69 -17.76
C TRP A 141 -14.05 13.02 -17.80
N ASN A 142 -15.37 13.04 -18.03
CA ASN A 142 -16.14 14.28 -18.18
C ASN A 142 -16.21 15.10 -16.89
N GLU A 143 -16.17 14.44 -15.73
CA GLU A 143 -16.21 15.07 -14.41
C GLU A 143 -14.82 15.14 -13.75
N TYR A 144 -13.78 14.61 -14.40
CA TYR A 144 -12.44 14.56 -13.87
C TYR A 144 -11.67 15.85 -14.15
N GLU A 145 -11.54 16.71 -13.14
CA GLU A 145 -10.79 17.96 -13.26
C GLU A 145 -9.27 17.76 -13.30
N GLY A 146 -8.75 16.63 -12.80
CA GLY A 146 -7.32 16.32 -12.82
C GLY A 146 -6.44 17.31 -12.05
N LYS A 147 -7.02 17.99 -11.04
CA LYS A 147 -6.33 19.00 -10.22
C LYS A 147 -5.93 18.44 -8.86
N PRO A 148 -4.76 18.84 -8.34
CA PRO A 148 -4.33 18.43 -7.01
C PRO A 148 -5.29 18.95 -5.94
N ILE A 149 -5.52 18.14 -4.91
CA ILE A 149 -6.30 18.48 -3.73
C ILE A 149 -5.40 18.32 -2.52
N VAL A 150 -5.19 19.43 -1.83
CA VAL A 150 -4.44 19.44 -0.57
C VAL A 150 -5.44 19.49 0.57
N HIS A 151 -5.46 18.43 1.39
CA HIS A 151 -6.30 18.40 2.58
C HIS A 151 -5.82 19.42 3.63
N ASP A 152 -6.76 20.16 4.22
CA ASP A 152 -6.51 20.93 5.43
C ASP A 152 -6.50 19.98 6.63
N ILE A 153 -5.29 19.62 7.08
CA ILE A 153 -5.07 18.72 8.22
C ILE A 153 -4.55 19.56 9.39
N PRO A 154 -5.31 19.68 10.50
CA PRO A 154 -4.90 20.53 11.61
C PRO A 154 -3.64 19.99 12.29
N LYS A 155 -2.67 20.88 12.57
CA LYS A 155 -1.47 20.54 13.37
C LYS A 155 -1.87 20.18 14.80
N ASN A 156 -1.76 18.91 15.16
CA ASN A 156 -2.10 18.40 16.49
C ASN A 156 -1.00 17.46 17.01
N TYR A 157 0.09 18.06 17.50
CA TYR A 157 1.27 17.35 18.00
C TYR A 157 1.03 16.51 19.27
N SER A 158 -0.20 16.46 19.81
CA SER A 158 -0.52 15.64 20.99
C SER A 158 -0.23 14.15 20.79
N ARG A 159 -0.03 13.70 19.55
CA ARG A 159 0.22 12.30 19.19
C ARG A 159 1.68 11.98 18.92
N SER A 160 2.60 12.96 18.98
CA SER A 160 4.02 12.81 18.61
C SER A 160 4.90 12.25 19.75
N THR A 161 5.85 11.36 19.43
CA THR A 161 7.05 10.98 20.22
C THR A 161 8.21 11.91 19.89
N SER A 162 9.44 11.61 20.35
CA SER A 162 10.63 12.15 19.69
C SER A 162 10.56 11.80 18.20
N SER A 163 10.50 12.80 17.34
CA SER A 163 10.49 12.63 15.88
C SER A 163 11.80 12.04 15.35
N GLU A 164 12.83 11.92 16.20
CA GLU A 164 14.15 11.38 15.87
C GLU A 164 14.12 9.90 15.47
N HIS A 165 13.15 9.13 15.99
CA HIS A 165 13.01 7.68 15.74
C HIS A 165 11.93 7.31 14.73
N LEU A 166 11.26 8.31 14.13
CA LEU A 166 10.17 8.09 13.18
C LEU A 166 10.66 8.32 11.76
N TYR A 167 10.58 7.28 10.94
CA TYR A 167 11.00 7.30 9.54
C TYR A 167 9.88 6.83 8.64
N ALA A 168 9.79 7.42 7.44
CA ALA A 168 8.80 7.01 6.45
C ALA A 168 9.39 6.93 5.04
N VAL A 169 8.84 6.04 4.22
CA VAL A 169 9.10 5.96 2.79
C VAL A 169 7.76 5.98 2.06
N ILE A 170 7.57 6.97 1.19
CA ILE A 170 6.39 7.10 0.32
C ILE A 170 6.85 6.82 -1.11
N ILE A 171 6.23 5.84 -1.77
CA ILE A 171 6.57 5.44 -3.15
C ILE A 171 5.33 5.54 -4.02
N SER A 172 5.43 6.34 -5.08
CA SER A 172 4.43 6.38 -6.14
C SER A 172 5.08 6.50 -7.51
N GLY A 173 5.06 5.40 -8.26
CA GLY A 173 5.66 5.29 -9.57
C GLY A 173 4.90 5.98 -10.68
N GLY A 174 3.56 5.93 -10.68
CA GLY A 174 2.69 6.50 -11.72
C GLY A 174 2.79 5.81 -13.09
N GLY A 175 3.69 4.84 -13.27
CA GLY A 175 3.91 4.12 -14.54
C GLY A 175 4.59 4.96 -15.62
N ASP A 176 3.90 5.96 -16.15
CA ASP A 176 4.42 6.98 -17.05
C ASP A 176 3.47 8.19 -17.06
N LYS A 177 3.77 9.22 -17.86
CA LYS A 177 2.94 10.44 -17.88
C LYS A 177 1.49 10.26 -18.36
N PHE A 178 1.11 9.15 -18.98
CA PHE A 178 -0.29 8.92 -19.38
C PHE A 178 -1.08 8.20 -18.30
N ASN A 179 -0.36 7.45 -17.47
CA ASN A 179 -0.92 6.57 -16.46
C ASN A 179 -0.79 7.18 -15.04
N ASN A 180 0.06 8.19 -14.87
CA ASN A 180 0.22 8.90 -13.61
C ASN A 180 -0.93 9.86 -13.36
N HIS A 181 -1.97 9.33 -12.70
CA HIS A 181 -3.19 10.07 -12.40
C HIS A 181 -3.03 10.94 -11.14
N ILE A 182 -3.77 12.06 -11.08
CA ILE A 182 -3.67 13.00 -9.95
C ILE A 182 -4.01 12.37 -8.59
N ARG A 183 -4.77 11.27 -8.58
CA ARG A 183 -5.12 10.57 -7.34
C ARG A 183 -3.90 10.11 -6.56
N TYR A 184 -2.86 9.65 -7.26
CA TYR A 184 -1.63 9.19 -6.62
C TYR A 184 -0.91 10.33 -5.90
N TRP A 185 -0.91 11.52 -6.51
CA TRP A 185 -0.42 12.73 -5.89
C TRP A 185 -1.24 13.11 -4.66
N ASN A 186 -2.58 13.10 -4.78
CA ASN A 186 -3.47 13.45 -3.70
C ASN A 186 -3.29 12.49 -2.50
N ASP A 187 -3.17 11.19 -2.74
CA ASP A 187 -2.91 10.18 -1.72
C ASP A 187 -1.55 10.39 -1.03
N CYS A 188 -0.49 10.67 -1.80
CA CYS A 188 0.84 10.98 -1.25
C CYS A 188 0.82 12.26 -0.41
N SER A 189 0.18 13.32 -0.89
CA SER A 189 -0.02 14.57 -0.14
C SER A 189 -0.78 14.31 1.15
N PHE A 190 -1.85 13.52 1.10
CA PHE A 190 -2.70 13.27 2.25
C PHE A 190 -1.95 12.53 3.37
N ILE A 191 -1.21 11.46 3.04
CA ILE A 191 -0.44 10.71 4.04
C ILE A 191 0.75 11.52 4.55
N TYR A 192 1.48 12.25 3.68
CA TYR A 192 2.60 13.11 4.07
C TYR A 192 2.15 14.15 5.11
N LYS A 193 1.08 14.88 4.81
CA LYS A 193 0.48 15.86 5.75
C LYS A 193 0.01 15.21 7.04
N THR A 194 -0.51 13.98 6.98
CA THR A 194 -0.93 13.26 8.18
C THR A 194 0.28 12.93 9.06
N LEU A 195 1.38 12.44 8.48
CA LEU A 195 2.63 12.15 9.20
C LEU A 195 3.20 13.40 9.89
N VAL A 196 3.29 14.52 9.15
CA VAL A 196 3.85 15.77 9.68
C VAL A 196 2.91 16.43 10.70
N ASN A 197 1.63 16.61 10.36
CA ASN A 197 0.71 17.43 11.17
C ASN A 197 0.05 16.68 12.33
N GLN A 198 -0.22 15.38 12.20
CA GLN A 198 -0.84 14.59 13.28
C GLN A 198 0.21 13.88 14.14
N TYR A 199 1.31 13.41 13.55
CA TYR A 199 2.29 12.56 14.25
C TYR A 199 3.64 13.24 14.48
N GLY A 200 3.87 14.41 13.88
CA GLY A 200 5.09 15.19 14.10
C GLY A 200 6.34 14.55 13.52
N TYR A 201 6.21 13.77 12.45
CA TYR A 201 7.37 13.27 11.70
C TYR A 201 8.25 14.46 11.30
N ASN A 202 9.56 14.31 11.45
CA ASN A 202 10.50 15.26 10.88
C ASN A 202 10.50 15.07 9.35
N PRO A 203 10.21 16.10 8.54
CA PRO A 203 10.28 16.00 7.08
C PRO A 203 11.59 15.38 6.58
N ALA A 204 12.72 15.66 7.23
CA ALA A 204 14.02 15.08 6.87
C ALA A 204 14.16 13.56 7.12
N ASN A 205 13.17 12.94 7.76
CA ASN A 205 13.08 11.49 7.96
C ASN A 205 11.97 10.85 7.09
N ILE A 206 11.28 11.62 6.26
CA ILE A 206 10.31 11.12 5.28
C ILE A 206 11.00 11.13 3.92
N TYR A 207 11.15 9.96 3.30
CA TYR A 207 11.75 9.80 1.99
C TYR A 207 10.64 9.63 0.95
N VAL A 208 10.50 10.60 0.04
CA VAL A 208 9.44 10.59 -0.96
C VAL A 208 10.02 10.29 -2.35
N LEU A 209 9.59 9.17 -2.93
CA LEU A 209 9.92 8.76 -4.28
C LEU A 209 8.66 8.82 -5.13
N MET A 210 8.58 9.80 -6.01
CA MET A 210 7.37 10.04 -6.79
C MET A 210 7.66 10.39 -8.24
N SER A 211 6.95 9.78 -9.18
CA SER A 211 6.99 10.09 -10.61
C SER A 211 8.42 10.25 -11.16
N ASP A 212 8.69 11.33 -11.92
CA ASP A 212 10.02 11.71 -12.40
C ASP A 212 10.83 12.57 -11.41
N GLY A 213 10.38 12.66 -10.15
CA GLY A 213 11.06 13.33 -9.05
C GLY A 213 10.83 14.84 -9.07
N THR A 214 11.92 15.61 -9.13
CA THR A 214 11.88 17.08 -9.14
C THR A 214 11.98 17.67 -10.55
N ASN A 215 11.77 16.86 -11.58
CA ASN A 215 11.87 17.31 -12.97
C ASN A 215 10.63 18.15 -13.32
N PRO A 216 10.77 19.38 -13.82
CA PRO A 216 9.62 20.25 -14.14
C PRO A 216 8.89 19.83 -15.42
N GLY A 217 9.24 18.69 -16.01
CA GLY A 217 8.60 18.13 -17.19
C GLY A 217 7.17 17.66 -16.90
N ILE A 218 6.40 17.43 -17.97
CA ILE A 218 5.07 16.83 -17.84
C ILE A 218 5.23 15.37 -17.44
N ASP A 219 4.70 15.03 -16.29
CA ASP A 219 4.73 13.69 -15.72
C ASP A 219 3.34 13.20 -15.28
N THR A 220 2.28 14.01 -15.40
CA THR A 220 0.89 13.63 -15.06
C THR A 220 0.02 13.41 -16.30
N SER A 221 -1.01 12.57 -16.15
CA SER A 221 -2.01 12.29 -17.20
C SER A 221 -2.89 13.49 -17.56
N SER A 222 -2.88 14.55 -16.75
CA SER A 222 -3.55 15.82 -17.03
C SER A 222 -2.71 16.77 -17.88
N GLY A 223 -1.47 16.40 -18.22
CA GLY A 223 -0.58 17.22 -19.04
C GLY A 223 0.16 18.29 -18.24
N THR A 224 0.34 18.08 -16.92
CA THR A 224 1.08 18.98 -16.04
C THR A 224 2.28 18.27 -15.42
N SER A 225 3.12 19.03 -14.71
CA SER A 225 4.13 18.47 -13.81
C SER A 225 3.48 18.26 -12.43
N SER A 226 3.85 17.20 -11.70
CA SER A 226 3.47 16.94 -10.33
C SER A 226 3.98 18.06 -9.44
N ASN A 227 3.15 18.56 -8.51
CA ASN A 227 3.62 19.56 -7.57
C ASN A 227 4.61 18.91 -6.59
N VAL A 228 5.81 19.48 -6.45
CA VAL A 228 6.84 18.92 -5.56
C VAL A 228 6.58 19.22 -4.08
N ASP A 229 5.69 20.16 -3.79
CA ASP A 229 5.25 20.56 -2.45
C ASP A 229 3.95 19.82 -2.11
N LEU A 230 4.05 18.82 -1.23
CA LEU A 230 2.96 17.93 -0.84
C LEU A 230 2.10 18.52 0.28
N ASP A 231 2.59 19.51 1.03
CA ASP A 231 1.83 20.10 2.14
C ASP A 231 1.38 21.56 1.97
N ASP A 232 1.78 22.20 0.87
CA ASP A 232 1.51 23.59 0.48
C ASP A 232 2.17 24.62 1.43
N ASP A 233 3.33 24.27 2.00
CA ASP A 233 4.13 25.18 2.83
C ASP A 233 5.20 25.98 2.05
N GLY A 234 5.36 25.70 0.76
CA GLY A 234 6.31 26.30 -0.15
C GLY A 234 7.66 25.60 -0.23
N ILE A 235 7.84 24.46 0.44
CA ILE A 235 9.05 23.63 0.42
C ILE A 235 8.77 22.36 -0.39
N ALA A 236 9.76 21.93 -1.16
CA ALA A 236 9.64 20.67 -1.90
C ALA A 236 9.82 19.47 -0.96
N ASP A 237 8.90 18.52 -1.04
CA ASP A 237 8.86 17.28 -0.26
C ASP A 237 9.26 16.04 -1.06
N ILE A 238 9.24 16.12 -2.41
CA ILE A 238 9.65 15.01 -3.29
C ILE A 238 11.18 14.97 -3.41
N ASP A 239 11.80 13.88 -2.92
CA ASP A 239 13.26 13.72 -2.94
C ASP A 239 13.79 13.11 -4.25
N TYR A 240 13.10 12.07 -4.76
CA TYR A 240 13.61 11.24 -5.84
C TYR A 240 12.54 10.89 -6.86
N ALA A 241 12.97 10.68 -8.11
CA ALA A 241 12.16 9.94 -9.08
C ALA A 241 11.91 8.53 -8.57
N ALA A 242 10.71 8.00 -8.77
CA ALA A 242 10.29 6.66 -8.35
C ALA A 242 10.86 5.57 -9.27
N THR A 243 12.19 5.52 -9.43
CA THR A 243 12.89 4.51 -10.22
C THR A 243 13.38 3.37 -9.35
N LYS A 244 13.58 2.17 -9.92
CA LYS A 244 14.08 1.01 -9.18
C LYS A 244 15.42 1.29 -8.48
N SER A 245 16.31 2.03 -9.14
CA SER A 245 17.60 2.43 -8.55
C SER A 245 17.44 3.34 -7.34
N ASN A 246 16.50 4.28 -7.36
CA ASN A 246 16.28 5.19 -6.24
C ASN A 246 15.60 4.48 -5.07
N VAL A 247 14.65 3.57 -5.34
CA VAL A 247 14.04 2.72 -4.30
C VAL A 247 15.13 1.92 -3.58
N ILE A 248 16.00 1.23 -4.32
CA ILE A 248 17.14 0.49 -3.75
C ILE A 248 18.05 1.42 -2.94
N ASN A 249 18.37 2.60 -3.48
CA ASN A 249 19.23 3.57 -2.81
C ASN A 249 18.65 4.05 -1.47
N VAL A 250 17.35 4.37 -1.42
CA VAL A 250 16.69 4.83 -0.18
C VAL A 250 16.68 3.74 0.88
N PHE A 251 16.31 2.50 0.52
CA PHE A 251 16.33 1.41 1.49
C PHE A 251 17.75 1.07 1.98
N ASN A 252 18.77 1.16 1.13
CA ASN A 252 20.17 1.02 1.57
C ASN A 252 20.58 2.11 2.56
N GLN A 253 20.20 3.38 2.31
CA GLN A 253 20.46 4.48 3.25
C GLN A 253 19.77 4.25 4.60
N LEU A 254 18.53 3.76 4.59
CA LEU A 254 17.80 3.43 5.80
C LEU A 254 18.43 2.26 6.55
N ALA A 255 18.88 1.22 5.85
CA ALA A 255 19.58 0.08 6.44
C ALA A 255 20.89 0.49 7.15
N ASP A 256 21.59 1.49 6.61
CA ASP A 256 22.80 2.04 7.24
C ASP A 256 22.50 2.97 8.43
N LYS A 257 21.29 3.55 8.50
CA LYS A 257 20.92 4.60 9.45
C LYS A 257 20.10 4.10 10.64
N LEU A 258 19.15 3.20 10.42
CA LEU A 258 18.14 2.81 11.41
C LEU A 258 18.61 1.63 12.27
N THR A 259 18.06 1.57 13.47
CA THR A 259 18.38 0.61 14.54
C THR A 259 17.10 -0.01 15.12
N GLU A 260 17.26 -0.97 16.03
CA GLU A 260 16.13 -1.60 16.75
C GLU A 260 15.33 -0.63 17.65
N GLU A 261 15.75 0.63 17.77
CA GLU A 261 15.02 1.69 18.48
C GLU A 261 14.10 2.51 17.54
N ASP A 262 14.24 2.34 16.22
CA ASP A 262 13.57 3.16 15.22
C ASP A 262 12.33 2.48 14.64
N TYR A 263 11.38 3.30 14.16
CA TYR A 263 10.14 2.87 13.54
C TYR A 263 10.12 3.28 12.07
N LEU A 264 9.71 2.36 11.20
CA LEU A 264 9.58 2.61 9.78
C LEU A 264 8.12 2.49 9.32
N PHE A 265 7.65 3.49 8.59
CA PHE A 265 6.40 3.43 7.86
C PHE A 265 6.67 3.41 6.36
N VAL A 266 6.11 2.44 5.64
CA VAL A 266 6.25 2.31 4.18
C VAL A 266 4.88 2.42 3.56
N TYR A 267 4.72 3.37 2.64
CA TYR A 267 3.48 3.63 1.94
C TYR A 267 3.72 3.54 0.44
N THR A 268 2.97 2.69 -0.26
CA THR A 268 3.03 2.58 -1.72
C THR A 268 1.65 2.84 -2.32
N ILE A 269 1.60 3.66 -3.36
CA ILE A 269 0.38 3.89 -4.12
C ILE A 269 0.69 4.13 -5.59
N ASP A 270 -0.10 3.51 -6.47
CA ASP A 270 -0.20 3.70 -7.92
C ASP A 270 -0.68 2.38 -8.57
N HIS A 271 0.00 1.95 -9.62
CA HIS A 271 -0.22 0.71 -10.33
C HIS A 271 0.58 -0.46 -9.76
N GLY A 272 0.02 -1.65 -9.91
CA GLY A 272 0.65 -2.91 -9.55
C GLY A 272 0.25 -3.96 -10.56
N GLY A 273 0.78 -5.16 -10.40
CA GLY A 273 0.33 -6.27 -11.23
C GLY A 273 0.85 -7.61 -10.77
N LEU A 274 0.48 -8.65 -11.51
CA LEU A 274 0.83 -10.04 -11.22
C LEU A 274 1.47 -10.69 -12.45
N ASP A 275 2.76 -10.96 -12.37
CA ASP A 275 3.42 -11.78 -13.38
C ASP A 275 2.95 -13.23 -13.22
N SER A 276 1.99 -13.62 -14.04
CA SER A 276 1.38 -14.95 -14.04
C SER A 276 2.40 -16.07 -14.31
N SER A 277 3.48 -15.79 -15.04
CA SER A 277 4.52 -16.78 -15.35
C SER A 277 5.39 -17.10 -14.13
N ARG A 278 5.56 -16.12 -13.25
CA ARG A 278 6.29 -16.25 -11.97
C ARG A 278 5.37 -16.46 -10.78
N ASN A 279 4.06 -16.26 -10.96
CA ASN A 279 3.06 -16.15 -9.91
C ASN A 279 3.50 -15.13 -8.84
N GLU A 280 3.99 -13.96 -9.29
CA GLU A 280 4.64 -12.98 -8.43
C GLU A 280 4.12 -11.57 -8.67
N SER A 281 3.63 -10.92 -7.60
CA SER A 281 3.17 -9.54 -7.68
C SER A 281 4.34 -8.57 -7.84
N TYR A 282 4.09 -7.41 -8.44
CA TYR A 282 5.06 -6.33 -8.57
C TYR A 282 4.41 -4.97 -8.36
N LEU A 283 5.22 -4.01 -7.94
CA LEU A 283 4.88 -2.59 -7.84
C LEU A 283 5.40 -1.90 -9.10
N VAL A 284 4.55 -1.13 -9.77
CA VAL A 284 4.96 -0.33 -10.92
C VAL A 284 5.74 0.89 -10.42
N LEU A 285 6.74 1.28 -11.19
CA LEU A 285 7.64 2.39 -10.92
C LEU A 285 7.62 3.34 -12.14
N TRP A 286 8.31 4.46 -12.02
CA TRP A 286 8.32 5.46 -13.09
C TRP A 286 8.94 4.93 -14.39
N ASN A 287 8.38 5.39 -15.51
CA ASN A 287 8.82 5.12 -16.88
C ASN A 287 8.81 3.63 -17.26
N GLY A 288 7.74 2.93 -16.88
CA GLY A 288 7.51 1.51 -17.17
C GLY A 288 8.41 0.55 -16.40
N MET A 289 9.15 1.05 -15.40
CA MET A 289 9.91 0.20 -14.49
C MET A 289 8.96 -0.49 -13.50
N TYR A 290 9.45 -1.52 -12.83
CA TYR A 290 8.72 -2.18 -11.75
C TYR A 290 9.70 -2.92 -10.82
N ILE A 291 9.24 -3.25 -9.62
CA ILE A 291 9.97 -4.07 -8.64
C ILE A 291 9.09 -5.23 -8.17
N TYR A 292 9.61 -6.45 -8.21
CA TYR A 292 8.87 -7.62 -7.75
C TYR A 292 8.76 -7.65 -6.22
N ALA A 293 7.71 -8.33 -5.73
CA ALA A 293 7.45 -8.47 -4.32
C ALA A 293 8.61 -9.12 -3.55
N ASN A 294 9.31 -10.10 -4.12
CA ASN A 294 10.49 -10.67 -3.47
C ASN A 294 11.61 -9.63 -3.29
N GLU A 295 11.98 -8.90 -4.36
CA GLU A 295 13.02 -7.88 -4.37
C GLU A 295 12.68 -6.75 -3.40
N PHE A 296 11.45 -6.25 -3.43
CA PHE A 296 10.97 -5.23 -2.51
C PHE A 296 11.04 -5.70 -1.06
N SER A 297 10.64 -6.94 -0.77
CA SER A 297 10.67 -7.47 0.58
C SER A 297 12.08 -7.59 1.16
N GLU A 298 13.07 -7.93 0.34
CA GLU A 298 14.47 -7.99 0.76
C GLU A 298 15.01 -6.59 1.11
N LEU A 299 14.60 -5.55 0.37
CA LEU A 299 14.95 -4.17 0.69
C LEU A 299 14.36 -3.75 2.04
N VAL A 300 13.07 -3.99 2.26
CA VAL A 300 12.40 -3.63 3.53
C VAL A 300 13.03 -4.38 4.71
N LYS A 301 13.26 -5.70 4.58
CA LYS A 301 13.86 -6.54 5.64
C LYS A 301 15.32 -6.21 5.94
N SER A 302 16.01 -5.52 5.03
CA SER A 302 17.39 -5.07 5.28
C SER A 302 17.48 -3.94 6.29
N VAL A 303 16.37 -3.23 6.55
CA VAL A 303 16.31 -2.12 7.50
C VAL A 303 16.04 -2.64 8.90
N ASN A 304 16.94 -2.34 9.83
CA ASN A 304 16.77 -2.73 11.22
C ASN A 304 15.81 -1.77 11.93
N THR A 305 14.74 -2.28 12.53
CA THR A 305 13.69 -1.47 13.15
C THR A 305 13.06 -2.20 14.33
N GLN A 306 12.55 -1.43 15.30
CA GLN A 306 11.67 -1.97 16.35
C GLN A 306 10.38 -2.52 15.73
N ALA A 307 9.81 -1.78 14.78
CA ALA A 307 8.61 -2.16 14.06
C ALA A 307 8.54 -1.46 12.69
N THR A 308 8.02 -2.18 11.69
CA THR A 308 7.75 -1.65 10.36
C THR A 308 6.27 -1.83 10.01
N ASN A 309 5.60 -0.74 9.65
CA ASN A 309 4.24 -0.76 9.09
C ASN A 309 4.29 -0.50 7.60
N ILE A 310 3.58 -1.33 6.82
CA ILE A 310 3.52 -1.26 5.36
C ILE A 310 2.06 -1.09 4.93
N VAL A 311 1.79 -0.12 4.07
CA VAL A 311 0.48 0.10 3.46
C VAL A 311 0.66 0.13 1.94
N MET A 312 -0.09 -0.69 1.23
CA MET A 312 0.04 -0.84 -0.22
C MET A 312 -1.30 -0.68 -0.92
N GLY A 313 -1.42 0.34 -1.76
CA GLY A 313 -2.67 0.73 -2.42
C GLY A 313 -2.86 0.22 -3.85
N GLN A 314 -1.84 -0.37 -4.46
CA GLN A 314 -1.86 -0.80 -5.86
C GLN A 314 -2.56 -2.16 -6.08
N CYS A 315 -2.88 -2.46 -7.35
CA CYS A 315 -3.41 -3.76 -7.78
C CYS A 315 -2.49 -4.92 -7.36
N ASN A 316 -3.09 -6.07 -7.05
CA ASN A 316 -2.40 -7.31 -6.66
C ASN A 316 -1.51 -7.18 -5.41
N SER A 317 -1.70 -6.12 -4.62
CA SER A 317 -0.90 -5.80 -3.43
C SER A 317 -0.91 -6.91 -2.37
N GLY A 318 -1.99 -7.66 -2.23
CA GLY A 318 -2.06 -8.84 -1.36
C GLY A 318 -0.99 -9.91 -1.63
N GLY A 319 -0.42 -9.95 -2.85
CA GLY A 319 0.66 -10.87 -3.18
C GLY A 319 2.02 -10.53 -2.55
N PHE A 320 2.14 -9.38 -1.88
CA PHE A 320 3.33 -9.02 -1.10
C PHE A 320 3.34 -9.64 0.31
N ILE A 321 2.16 -9.97 0.86
CA ILE A 321 2.01 -10.45 2.24
C ILE A 321 2.86 -11.69 2.53
N ASP A 322 2.85 -12.66 1.60
CA ASP A 322 3.56 -13.93 1.79
C ASP A 322 5.07 -13.75 2.02
N TYR A 323 5.65 -12.66 1.51
CA TYR A 323 7.06 -12.38 1.68
C TYR A 323 7.41 -11.87 3.08
N PHE A 324 6.44 -11.38 3.86
CA PHE A 324 6.65 -10.84 5.21
C PHE A 324 6.20 -11.77 6.34
N LYS A 325 5.66 -12.96 6.03
CA LYS A 325 5.13 -13.90 7.04
C LYS A 325 6.13 -14.41 8.09
N ASN A 326 7.42 -14.32 7.80
CA ASN A 326 8.48 -14.72 8.74
C ASN A 326 9.19 -13.52 9.38
N SER A 327 8.65 -12.32 9.22
CA SER A 327 9.22 -11.09 9.76
C SER A 327 8.38 -10.66 10.98
N PRO A 328 8.83 -10.96 12.22
CA PRO A 328 8.00 -10.80 13.42
C PRO A 328 7.54 -9.35 13.62
N ASN A 329 8.42 -8.39 13.34
CA ASN A 329 8.26 -6.96 13.58
C ASN A 329 7.59 -6.18 12.43
N ILE A 330 7.04 -6.88 11.43
CA ILE A 330 6.42 -6.26 10.26
C ILE A 330 4.92 -6.46 10.28
N CYS A 331 4.18 -5.39 10.02
CA CYS A 331 2.76 -5.41 9.69
C CYS A 331 2.55 -4.86 8.28
N ILE A 332 1.63 -5.46 7.53
CA ILE A 332 1.31 -5.07 6.16
C ILE A 332 -0.21 -5.03 5.96
N SER A 333 -0.70 -3.95 5.37
CA SER A 333 -2.08 -3.74 4.94
C SER A 333 -2.13 -3.50 3.43
N THR A 334 -3.01 -4.19 2.73
CA THR A 334 -3.09 -4.14 1.26
C THR A 334 -4.51 -3.82 0.81
N ALA A 335 -4.64 -3.05 -0.28
CA ALA A 335 -5.94 -2.64 -0.83
C ALA A 335 -6.77 -3.80 -1.38
N CYS A 336 -6.11 -4.83 -1.93
CA CYS A 336 -6.80 -5.93 -2.57
C CYS A 336 -6.06 -7.26 -2.36
N ALA A 337 -6.71 -8.38 -2.68
CA ALA A 337 -6.05 -9.68 -2.69
C ALA A 337 -5.08 -9.82 -3.87
N LYS A 338 -4.23 -10.85 -3.82
CA LYS A 338 -3.19 -11.12 -4.84
C LYS A 338 -3.71 -11.14 -6.29
N ASN A 339 -4.96 -11.56 -6.52
CA ASN A 339 -5.54 -11.73 -7.86
C ASN A 339 -6.65 -10.71 -8.14
N GLU A 340 -6.61 -9.56 -7.48
CA GLU A 340 -7.63 -8.52 -7.58
C GLU A 340 -7.01 -7.17 -7.95
N TYR A 341 -7.88 -6.28 -8.42
CA TYR A 341 -7.53 -4.90 -8.72
C TYR A 341 -7.83 -4.03 -7.50
N SER A 342 -7.12 -2.91 -7.42
CA SER A 342 -7.50 -1.81 -6.56
C SER A 342 -8.03 -0.63 -7.35
N PHE A 343 -8.83 0.19 -6.70
CA PHE A 343 -9.69 1.14 -7.37
C PHE A 343 -9.57 2.56 -6.85
N ALA A 344 -9.77 3.49 -7.77
CA ALA A 344 -10.03 4.88 -7.44
C ALA A 344 -11.39 5.03 -6.75
N MET A 345 -11.56 6.07 -5.93
CA MET A 345 -12.86 6.52 -5.44
C MET A 345 -13.76 7.02 -6.57
N THR A 346 -15.06 7.19 -6.29
CA THR A 346 -15.95 7.93 -7.20
C THR A 346 -15.39 9.33 -7.46
N GLY A 347 -15.27 9.72 -8.74
CA GLY A 347 -14.65 10.98 -9.16
C GLY A 347 -13.15 10.89 -9.44
N GLY A 348 -12.49 9.76 -9.13
CA GLY A 348 -11.11 9.48 -9.56
C GLY A 348 -10.02 10.32 -8.88
N LEU A 349 -10.33 10.99 -7.77
CA LEU A 349 -9.43 11.94 -7.09
C LEU A 349 -8.56 11.32 -6.00
N TYR A 350 -8.86 10.11 -5.54
CA TYR A 350 -8.08 9.34 -4.57
C TYR A 350 -8.24 7.86 -4.88
N ASP A 351 -7.32 7.02 -4.41
CA ASP A 351 -7.49 5.57 -4.33
C ASP A 351 -8.24 5.18 -3.05
N GLU A 352 -9.25 4.32 -3.19
CA GLU A 352 -10.32 4.20 -2.20
C GLU A 352 -9.84 3.64 -0.86
N TYR A 353 -9.13 2.51 -0.91
CA TYR A 353 -8.62 1.88 0.29
C TYR A 353 -7.67 2.80 1.07
N VAL A 354 -6.65 3.34 0.41
CA VAL A 354 -5.61 4.13 1.08
C VAL A 354 -6.07 5.52 1.51
N TYR A 355 -7.08 6.08 0.82
CA TYR A 355 -7.78 7.26 1.30
C TYR A 355 -8.42 7.00 2.65
N TYR A 356 -9.21 5.91 2.78
CA TYR A 356 -9.86 5.61 4.05
C TYR A 356 -8.85 5.19 5.13
N TRP A 357 -7.76 4.53 4.75
CA TRP A 357 -6.68 4.19 5.66
C TRP A 357 -6.06 5.45 6.26
N THR A 358 -5.68 6.41 5.40
CA THR A 358 -5.11 7.69 5.84
C THR A 358 -6.13 8.52 6.63
N ASN A 359 -7.37 8.59 6.15
CA ASN A 359 -8.45 9.35 6.80
C ASN A 359 -8.78 8.81 8.19
N SER A 360 -8.58 7.52 8.46
CA SER A 360 -8.80 6.91 9.77
C SER A 360 -8.02 7.63 10.88
N HIS A 361 -6.82 8.12 10.56
CA HIS A 361 -5.96 8.86 11.48
C HIS A 361 -6.42 10.31 11.68
N VAL A 362 -7.05 10.93 10.68
CA VAL A 362 -7.51 12.32 10.76
C VAL A 362 -8.63 12.41 11.78
N ASN A 363 -8.45 13.28 12.79
CA ASN A 363 -9.40 13.45 13.88
C ASN A 363 -9.80 12.14 14.62
N LEU A 364 -9.00 11.07 14.50
CA LEU A 364 -9.23 9.77 15.16
C LEU A 364 -10.56 9.11 14.76
N VAL A 365 -11.01 9.26 13.51
CA VAL A 365 -12.26 8.63 13.06
C VAL A 365 -12.17 7.10 12.98
N GLY A 366 -10.95 6.55 12.92
CA GLY A 366 -10.67 5.11 12.96
C GLY A 366 -10.41 4.54 14.36
N ASP A 367 -10.37 5.36 15.42
CA ASP A 367 -10.11 4.95 16.81
C ASP A 367 -11.31 4.18 17.37
N ASN A 368 -11.35 2.88 17.06
CA ASN A 368 -12.50 2.02 17.34
C ASN A 368 -12.59 1.67 18.82
N ASP A 369 -11.45 1.52 19.49
CA ASP A 369 -11.37 1.21 20.91
C ASP A 369 -11.40 2.46 21.81
N ARG A 370 -11.38 3.66 21.22
CA ARG A 370 -11.39 4.97 21.88
C ARG A 370 -10.20 5.18 22.78
N ASN A 371 -9.08 4.56 22.44
CA ASN A 371 -7.83 4.77 23.13
C ASN A 371 -7.18 6.09 22.70
N THR A 372 -7.76 6.94 21.87
CA THR A 372 -7.19 8.21 21.39
C THR A 372 -5.97 8.09 20.48
N PHE A 373 -5.71 6.90 19.96
CA PHE A 373 -4.72 6.60 18.94
C PHE A 373 -5.40 5.74 17.87
N VAL A 374 -4.76 5.61 16.72
CA VAL A 374 -5.25 4.78 15.63
C VAL A 374 -4.09 3.89 15.20
N SER A 375 -4.25 2.60 15.42
CA SER A 375 -3.31 1.55 15.04
C SER A 375 -3.45 1.15 13.58
N ALA A 376 -2.50 0.38 13.04
CA ALA A 376 -2.61 -0.16 11.68
C ALA A 376 -3.80 -1.11 11.53
N SER A 377 -4.10 -1.91 12.56
CA SER A 377 -5.29 -2.79 12.62
C SER A 377 -6.58 -1.98 12.52
N GLU A 378 -6.70 -0.92 13.32
CA GLU A 378 -7.86 -0.04 13.33
C GLU A 378 -8.05 0.69 12.01
N SER A 379 -6.94 1.16 11.42
CA SER A 379 -6.93 1.80 10.11
C SER A 379 -7.44 0.84 9.03
N HIS A 380 -6.98 -0.41 9.05
CA HIS A 380 -7.45 -1.44 8.13
C HIS A 380 -8.94 -1.74 8.32
N VAL A 381 -9.40 -1.93 9.56
CA VAL A 381 -10.83 -2.18 9.88
C VAL A 381 -11.71 -1.00 9.43
N TYR A 382 -11.27 0.23 9.70
CA TYR A 382 -11.98 1.43 9.24
C TYR A 382 -12.07 1.45 7.72
N SER A 383 -10.97 1.19 7.02
CA SER A 383 -10.91 1.18 5.56
C SER A 383 -11.87 0.16 4.97
N VAL A 384 -11.81 -1.09 5.42
CA VAL A 384 -12.72 -2.17 4.98
C VAL A 384 -14.19 -1.82 5.22
N SER A 385 -14.50 -1.13 6.32
CA SER A 385 -15.89 -0.71 6.62
C SER A 385 -16.43 0.39 5.71
N ARG A 386 -15.54 1.09 5.00
CA ARG A 386 -15.85 2.25 4.13
C ARG A 386 -15.68 1.94 2.66
N ASP A 387 -14.82 0.99 2.34
CA ASP A 387 -14.54 0.55 0.99
C ASP A 387 -15.83 0.06 0.32
N SER A 388 -16.17 0.72 -0.78
CA SER A 388 -17.36 0.44 -1.59
C SER A 388 -17.01 -0.26 -2.91
N ARG A 389 -15.72 -0.54 -3.15
CA ARG A 389 -15.23 -1.19 -4.36
C ARG A 389 -15.22 -2.70 -4.21
N ASN A 390 -15.16 -3.35 -5.38
CA ASN A 390 -15.10 -4.81 -5.46
C ASN A 390 -13.64 -5.28 -5.34
N GLU A 391 -13.07 -5.05 -4.18
CA GLU A 391 -11.73 -5.48 -3.78
C GLU A 391 -11.79 -6.11 -2.38
N THR A 392 -10.82 -6.97 -2.07
CA THR A 392 -10.72 -7.64 -0.78
C THR A 392 -9.46 -7.16 -0.07
N PRO A 393 -9.50 -6.02 0.65
CA PRO A 393 -8.35 -5.58 1.42
C PRO A 393 -7.88 -6.64 2.40
N GLN A 394 -6.57 -6.75 2.60
CA GLN A 394 -5.97 -7.75 3.47
C GLN A 394 -5.06 -7.09 4.52
N HIS A 395 -4.90 -7.77 5.65
CA HIS A 395 -4.04 -7.34 6.74
C HIS A 395 -3.30 -8.52 7.30
N TYR A 396 -2.01 -8.34 7.58
CA TYR A 396 -1.17 -9.33 8.22
C TYR A 396 -0.22 -8.65 9.20
N ALA A 397 -0.02 -9.30 10.34
CA ALA A 397 0.96 -8.92 11.33
C ALA A 397 1.88 -10.10 11.63
N GLY A 398 3.18 -9.82 11.74
CA GLY A 398 4.16 -10.78 12.21
C GLY A 398 3.90 -11.22 13.66
N THR A 399 4.64 -12.23 14.11
CA THR A 399 4.34 -12.94 15.36
C THR A 399 4.48 -12.13 16.64
N ASP A 400 5.17 -10.98 16.64
CA ASP A 400 5.20 -10.10 17.81
C ASP A 400 3.97 -9.19 17.91
N CYS A 401 3.25 -8.99 16.80
CA CYS A 401 2.08 -8.13 16.66
C CYS A 401 2.30 -6.66 17.12
N LEU A 402 3.54 -6.22 17.29
CA LEU A 402 3.85 -4.87 17.77
C LEU A 402 3.49 -3.84 16.70
N ALA A 403 3.97 -4.05 15.47
CA ALA A 403 3.72 -3.16 14.33
C ALA A 403 2.23 -2.90 14.09
N GLU A 404 1.39 -3.93 14.20
CA GLU A 404 -0.06 -3.84 14.02
C GLU A 404 -0.74 -2.88 15.02
N LYS A 405 -0.25 -2.84 16.26
CA LYS A 405 -0.87 -2.12 17.38
C LYS A 405 -0.36 -0.69 17.53
N LEU A 406 0.83 -0.40 16.99
CA LEU A 406 1.41 0.93 17.05
C LEU A 406 0.58 1.91 16.23
N ALA A 407 0.33 3.08 16.82
CA ALA A 407 0.01 4.24 16.01
C ALA A 407 1.23 4.67 15.20
N LEU A 408 1.03 5.49 14.18
CA LEU A 408 2.13 5.99 13.34
C LEU A 408 3.21 6.75 14.12
N SER A 409 2.96 7.21 15.35
CA SER A 409 3.99 7.78 16.23
C SER A 409 4.87 6.75 16.96
N GLY A 410 4.75 5.45 16.66
CA GLY A 410 5.41 4.41 17.44
C GLY A 410 4.90 4.33 18.88
N LYS A 411 3.77 4.99 19.19
CA LYS A 411 3.10 4.84 20.48
C LYS A 411 1.99 3.82 20.36
N ILE A 412 1.96 2.94 21.34
CA ILE A 412 0.72 2.31 21.78
C ILE A 412 0.29 3.15 22.98
N LYS A 413 -0.95 3.64 23.01
CA LYS A 413 -1.41 4.15 24.30
C LYS A 413 -1.47 2.97 25.23
N TYR A 414 -0.99 3.17 26.45
CA TYR A 414 -1.35 2.37 27.62
C TYR A 414 -2.89 2.30 27.71
N SER A 415 -3.49 1.35 27.00
CA SER A 415 -4.91 1.12 26.96
C SER A 415 -5.23 0.24 28.17
N TYR A 416 -5.89 0.84 29.16
CA TYR A 416 -6.61 0.17 30.25
C TYR A 416 -5.81 -0.69 31.27
N GLY A 417 -4.48 -0.68 31.28
CA GLY A 417 -3.67 -1.49 32.21
C GLY A 417 -3.21 -0.86 33.52
N ASN A 418 -3.45 0.43 33.77
CA ASN A 418 -2.83 1.12 34.92
C ASN A 418 -3.51 0.83 36.27
N LEU A 419 -4.52 -0.03 36.32
CA LEU A 419 -5.34 -0.28 37.49
C LEU A 419 -5.66 -1.77 37.61
N ILE A 420 -5.18 -2.44 38.65
CA ILE A 420 -5.75 -3.72 39.08
C ILE A 420 -6.73 -3.45 40.20
N ASP A 421 -8.01 -3.76 39.99
CA ASP A 421 -8.99 -3.77 41.07
C ASP A 421 -9.19 -5.19 41.56
N GLY A 422 -9.39 -5.30 42.87
CA GLY A 422 -9.69 -6.58 43.48
C GLY A 422 -10.09 -6.45 44.92
N TYR A 423 -10.23 -7.59 45.58
CA TYR A 423 -10.46 -7.65 47.00
C TYR A 423 -9.79 -8.87 47.61
N CYS A 424 -9.42 -8.76 48.88
CA CYS A 424 -9.02 -9.90 49.68
C CYS A 424 -10.09 -10.19 50.74
N VAL A 425 -10.32 -11.46 51.04
CA VAL A 425 -11.15 -11.94 52.15
C VAL A 425 -10.23 -12.49 53.22
N ILE A 426 -10.10 -11.79 54.34
CA ILE A 426 -9.28 -12.17 55.50
C ILE A 426 -10.25 -12.54 56.63
N ASN A 427 -10.27 -13.79 57.07
CA ASN A 427 -11.16 -14.27 58.14
C ASN A 427 -12.64 -13.86 57.97
N SER A 428 -13.17 -13.99 56.74
CA SER A 428 -14.53 -13.59 56.34
C SER A 428 -14.80 -12.08 56.24
N VAL A 429 -13.77 -11.23 56.36
CA VAL A 429 -13.87 -9.78 56.13
C VAL A 429 -13.29 -9.46 54.76
N GLN A 430 -14.11 -8.88 53.88
CA GLN A 430 -13.68 -8.39 52.58
C GLN A 430 -13.01 -7.01 52.72
N LYS A 431 -11.84 -6.84 52.09
CA LYS A 431 -11.13 -5.57 51.94
C LYS A 431 -10.82 -5.36 50.47
N GLU A 432 -11.32 -4.26 49.92
CA GLU A 432 -11.05 -3.88 48.53
C GLU A 432 -9.65 -3.28 48.39
N PHE A 433 -9.06 -3.45 47.22
CA PHE A 433 -7.81 -2.81 46.84
C PHE A 433 -7.85 -2.38 45.39
N TYR A 434 -7.04 -1.37 45.09
CA TYR A 434 -6.77 -0.92 43.75
C TYR A 434 -5.27 -0.66 43.62
N LEU A 435 -4.65 -1.14 42.55
CA LEU A 435 -3.20 -1.06 42.30
C LEU A 435 -2.97 -0.14 41.10
N VAL A 436 -2.27 0.98 41.30
CA VAL A 436 -2.04 1.96 40.22
C VAL A 436 -0.56 2.14 39.94
N ASP A 437 -0.15 1.96 38.68
CA ASP A 437 1.27 2.07 38.28
C ASP A 437 1.84 3.49 38.43
N SER A 438 0.98 4.51 38.31
CA SER A 438 1.40 5.93 38.35
C SER A 438 1.75 6.49 39.75
N LYS A 439 1.61 5.71 40.83
CA LYS A 439 1.98 6.10 42.20
C LYS A 439 2.53 4.89 42.97
N PRO A 440 3.60 5.02 43.78
CA PRO A 440 4.14 3.91 44.58
C PRO A 440 3.24 3.61 45.80
N HIS A 441 1.97 3.28 45.55
CA HIS A 441 1.05 2.80 46.57
C HIS A 441 0.92 1.29 46.43
N GLU A 442 1.67 0.55 47.23
CA GLU A 442 1.42 -0.87 47.44
C GLU A 442 0.39 -1.02 48.58
N PRO A 443 -0.76 -1.69 48.38
CA PRO A 443 -1.71 -1.96 49.44
C PRO A 443 -1.10 -2.81 50.54
N GLU A 444 -1.38 -2.43 51.78
CA GLU A 444 -0.88 -3.10 52.97
C GLU A 444 -2.05 -3.66 53.78
N PHE A 445 -1.93 -4.92 54.18
CA PHE A 445 -2.94 -5.61 54.97
C PHE A 445 -2.29 -6.17 56.24
N GLY A 446 -2.91 -5.89 57.39
CA GLY A 446 -2.58 -6.62 58.62
C GLY A 446 -3.22 -8.00 58.64
N VAL A 447 -2.41 -9.00 58.97
CA VAL A 447 -2.77 -10.41 59.12
C VAL A 447 -2.15 -11.00 60.39
N HIS A 448 -2.69 -12.12 60.87
CA HIS A 448 -2.19 -12.87 62.03
C HIS A 448 -1.68 -14.26 61.67
N PRO A 449 -0.82 -14.88 62.50
CA PRO A 449 -0.43 -16.28 62.34
C PRO A 449 -1.66 -17.20 62.29
N GLY A 450 -1.76 -18.03 61.25
CA GLY A 450 -2.89 -18.92 60.99
C GLY A 450 -4.01 -18.32 60.11
N ASP A 451 -3.91 -17.04 59.72
CA ASP A 451 -4.90 -16.42 58.84
C ASP A 451 -4.93 -17.09 57.46
N LYS A 452 -6.15 -17.19 56.92
CA LYS A 452 -6.42 -17.63 55.55
C LYS A 452 -6.98 -16.46 54.74
N ILE A 453 -6.33 -16.18 53.62
CA ILE A 453 -6.62 -15.04 52.76
C ILE A 453 -6.92 -15.54 51.35
N ASN A 454 -8.11 -15.22 50.84
CA ASN A 454 -8.44 -15.39 49.43
C ASN A 454 -8.38 -14.03 48.74
N ILE A 455 -7.69 -13.95 47.60
CA ILE A 455 -7.48 -12.74 46.82
C ILE A 455 -8.17 -12.93 45.47
N TYR A 456 -8.95 -11.94 45.03
CA TYR A 456 -9.70 -11.96 43.78
C TYR A 456 -9.39 -10.71 42.97
N LEU A 457 -9.15 -10.87 41.67
CA LEU A 457 -9.04 -9.77 40.71
C LEU A 457 -10.40 -9.54 40.03
N THR A 458 -10.86 -8.29 40.04
CA THR A 458 -12.11 -7.86 39.40
C THR A 458 -11.88 -7.08 38.11
N SER A 459 -10.75 -6.40 37.98
CA SER A 459 -10.34 -5.62 36.80
C SER A 459 -8.80 -5.64 36.69
N PRO A 460 -8.20 -5.55 35.49
CA PRO A 460 -8.83 -5.48 34.17
C PRO A 460 -9.21 -6.85 33.63
N ASP A 461 -10.12 -6.88 32.65
CA ASP A 461 -10.40 -8.10 31.91
C ASP A 461 -9.37 -8.28 30.79
N ILE A 462 -8.43 -9.20 30.99
CA ILE A 462 -7.34 -9.49 30.05
C ILE A 462 -7.72 -10.56 29.00
N GLY A 463 -9.02 -10.82 28.79
CA GLY A 463 -9.51 -11.72 27.75
C GLY A 463 -8.99 -13.15 27.90
N VAL A 464 -8.31 -13.66 26.87
CA VAL A 464 -7.76 -15.04 26.83
C VAL A 464 -6.45 -15.20 27.62
N TYR A 465 -5.84 -14.10 28.06
CA TYR A 465 -4.58 -14.12 28.78
C TYR A 465 -4.77 -14.44 30.27
N SER A 466 -3.68 -14.74 30.96
CA SER A 466 -3.72 -15.15 32.37
C SER A 466 -2.91 -14.22 33.26
N PHE A 467 -3.22 -14.15 34.54
CA PHE A 467 -2.31 -13.54 35.51
C PHE A 467 -1.40 -14.60 36.12
N SER A 468 -0.13 -14.25 36.25
CA SER A 468 0.85 -14.98 37.04
C SER A 468 1.01 -14.33 38.41
N TRP A 469 1.28 -15.14 39.42
CA TRP A 469 1.47 -14.68 40.80
C TRP A 469 2.74 -15.28 41.38
N SER A 470 3.44 -14.55 42.24
CA SER A 470 4.59 -15.10 42.97
C SER A 470 4.72 -14.47 44.36
N VAL A 471 5.19 -15.24 45.33
CA VAL A 471 5.63 -14.70 46.61
C VAL A 471 7.07 -14.28 46.45
N VAL A 472 7.33 -12.97 46.51
CA VAL A 472 8.67 -12.39 46.33
C VAL A 472 9.39 -12.15 47.66
N GLU A 473 8.65 -12.18 48.77
CA GLU A 473 9.19 -12.07 50.13
C GLU A 473 8.30 -12.84 51.11
N GLY A 474 8.91 -13.48 52.11
CA GLY A 474 8.17 -14.20 53.15
C GLY A 474 7.62 -15.57 52.73
N GLY A 475 8.11 -16.17 51.64
CA GLY A 475 7.62 -17.47 51.15
C GLY A 475 7.81 -18.66 52.11
N ASN A 476 8.74 -18.57 53.04
CA ASN A 476 8.93 -19.54 54.13
C ASN A 476 7.93 -19.34 55.30
N LEU A 477 7.11 -18.29 55.27
CA LEU A 477 6.14 -17.93 56.30
C LEU A 477 4.71 -18.27 55.91
N CYS A 478 4.49 -18.79 54.70
CA CYS A 478 3.15 -19.02 54.19
C CYS A 478 3.06 -20.19 53.21
N PHE A 479 1.87 -20.78 53.14
CA PHE A 479 1.46 -21.57 52.00
C PHE A 479 0.78 -20.66 50.97
N PHE A 480 1.10 -20.86 49.69
CA PHE A 480 0.56 -20.05 48.60
C PHE A 480 0.11 -20.91 47.42
N ASN A 481 -1.12 -20.71 46.99
CA ASN A 481 -1.70 -21.35 45.80
C ASN A 481 -2.39 -20.30 44.93
N LYS A 482 -2.46 -20.52 43.61
CA LYS A 482 -2.89 -19.51 42.65
C LYS A 482 -3.62 -20.11 41.46
N SER A 483 -4.49 -19.31 40.85
CA SER A 483 -5.00 -19.45 39.49
C SER A 483 -4.85 -18.08 38.80
N SER A 484 -5.41 -17.91 37.60
CA SER A 484 -5.33 -16.62 36.89
C SER A 484 -5.94 -15.48 37.73
N LYS A 485 -7.26 -15.42 37.92
CA LYS A 485 -7.91 -14.29 38.63
C LYS A 485 -8.01 -14.47 40.16
N MET A 486 -7.37 -15.48 40.75
CA MET A 486 -7.45 -15.75 42.19
C MET A 486 -6.13 -16.23 42.78
N ALA A 487 -5.87 -15.87 44.04
CA ALA A 487 -4.79 -16.43 44.84
C ALA A 487 -5.27 -16.77 46.26
N HIS A 488 -4.65 -17.78 46.86
CA HIS A 488 -4.88 -18.21 48.23
C HIS A 488 -3.57 -18.18 49.01
N LEU A 489 -3.58 -17.50 50.14
CA LEU A 489 -2.47 -17.35 51.07
C LEU A 489 -2.89 -17.86 52.45
N GLU A 490 -2.10 -18.75 53.06
CA GLU A 490 -2.25 -19.17 54.45
C GLU A 490 -0.97 -18.84 55.22
N VAL A 491 -1.09 -17.96 56.22
CA VAL A 491 0.04 -17.55 57.07
C VAL A 491 0.32 -18.66 58.07
N TYR A 492 1.56 -19.16 58.12
CA TYR A 492 1.91 -20.22 59.05
C TYR A 492 1.76 -19.76 60.50
N SER A 493 1.28 -20.65 61.37
CA SER A 493 1.17 -20.38 62.81
C SER A 493 2.50 -20.07 63.48
N SER A 494 3.63 -20.41 62.83
CA SER A 494 4.99 -20.10 63.28
C SER A 494 5.54 -18.76 62.75
N ALA A 495 4.77 -18.01 61.95
CA ALA A 495 5.22 -16.73 61.41
C ALA A 495 5.52 -15.73 62.53
N SER A 496 6.68 -15.09 62.47
CA SER A 496 7.12 -14.13 63.50
C SER A 496 6.42 -12.79 63.32
N LEU A 497 6.06 -12.14 64.43
CA LEU A 497 5.46 -10.80 64.40
C LEU A 497 6.42 -9.78 63.77
N GLY A 498 5.86 -8.83 63.02
CA GLY A 498 6.61 -7.79 62.30
C GLY A 498 7.23 -8.26 60.98
N THR A 499 6.98 -9.49 60.56
CA THR A 499 7.43 -10.00 59.24
C THR A 499 6.46 -9.62 58.13
N ARG A 500 6.98 -9.55 56.90
CA ARG A 500 6.23 -9.20 55.69
C ARG A 500 6.19 -10.37 54.72
N ILE A 501 5.01 -10.62 54.17
CA ILE A 501 4.80 -11.47 52.99
C ILE A 501 4.43 -10.54 51.85
N ARG A 502 5.24 -10.52 50.79
CA ARG A 502 5.01 -9.67 49.60
C ARG A 502 4.69 -10.54 48.41
N ILE A 503 3.51 -10.30 47.82
CA ILE A 503 3.02 -11.02 46.66
C ILE A 503 3.11 -10.10 45.45
N LYS A 504 3.68 -10.61 44.36
CA LYS A 504 3.72 -9.99 43.04
C LYS A 504 2.63 -10.61 42.17
N VAL A 505 1.90 -9.77 41.45
CA VAL A 505 0.91 -10.16 40.43
C VAL A 505 1.29 -9.53 39.10
N GLU A 506 1.34 -10.35 38.04
CA GLU A 506 1.71 -9.91 36.70
C GLU A 506 0.74 -10.44 35.65
N ALA A 507 0.40 -9.65 34.65
CA ALA A 507 -0.33 -10.16 33.50
C ALA A 507 0.64 -10.92 32.57
N ASP A 508 0.36 -12.20 32.31
CA ASP A 508 1.10 -13.06 31.38
C ASP A 508 0.56 -12.86 29.96
N ILE A 509 0.91 -11.70 29.41
CA ILE A 509 0.61 -11.29 28.04
C ILE A 509 1.94 -11.31 27.28
N PRO A 510 2.02 -11.92 26.09
CA PRO A 510 3.23 -11.90 25.27
C PRO A 510 3.75 -10.47 25.13
N ALA A 511 4.96 -10.22 25.62
CA ALA A 511 5.57 -8.89 25.72
C ALA A 511 5.61 -8.22 24.34
N SER A 512 5.03 -7.03 24.14
CA SER A 512 5.68 -5.74 24.47
C SER A 512 4.73 -4.59 24.86
N ASP A 513 3.41 -4.81 24.95
CA ASP A 513 2.44 -3.70 24.89
C ASP A 513 1.47 -3.62 26.08
N TYR A 514 1.60 -4.54 27.05
CA TYR A 514 0.79 -4.57 28.27
C TYR A 514 1.61 -5.18 29.41
N TYR A 515 2.24 -4.33 30.22
CA TYR A 515 2.96 -4.75 31.42
C TYR A 515 2.20 -4.30 32.66
N ILE A 516 1.44 -5.21 33.25
CA ILE A 516 0.92 -5.04 34.61
C ILE A 516 1.83 -5.83 35.53
N CYS A 517 2.51 -5.14 36.45
CA CYS A 517 3.25 -5.75 37.55
C CYS A 517 3.00 -4.95 38.82
N GLN A 518 2.33 -5.55 39.80
CA GLN A 518 1.96 -4.88 41.04
C GLN A 518 2.23 -5.74 42.27
N TYR A 519 2.26 -5.12 43.46
CA TYR A 519 2.58 -5.78 44.72
C TYR A 519 1.49 -5.61 45.77
N LEU A 520 1.23 -6.68 46.52
CA LEU A 520 0.40 -6.68 47.74
C LEU A 520 1.28 -7.03 48.93
N ASN A 521 1.18 -6.27 50.01
CA ASN A 521 1.95 -6.49 51.23
C ASN A 521 1.04 -6.97 52.37
N PHE A 522 1.43 -8.07 53.00
CA PHE A 522 0.77 -8.61 54.18
C PHE A 522 1.76 -8.58 55.35
N TYR A 523 1.45 -7.78 56.38
CA TYR A 523 2.28 -7.65 57.58
C TYR A 523 1.67 -8.48 58.70
N VAL A 524 2.50 -9.35 59.30
CA VAL A 524 2.10 -10.24 60.39
C VAL A 524 2.13 -9.44 61.71
N TYR A 525 0.96 -9.27 62.33
CA TYR A 525 0.78 -8.55 63.60
C TYR A 525 0.43 -9.44 64.77
#